data_AF-A0AAU6MV38-F1
#
_entry.id   AF-A0AAU6MV38-F1
#
_cell.length_a   1.000
_cell.length_b   1.000
_cell.length_c   1.000
_cell.angle_alpha   90.00
_cell.angle_beta   90.00
_cell.angle_gamma   90.00
#
_symmetry.space_group_name_H-M   'P 1'
#
loop_
_entity.id
_entity.type
_entity.pdbx_description
1 polymer ?
#
loop_
_entity_poly.entity_id
_entity_poly.type
_entity_poly.pdbx_seq_one_letter_code
_entity_poly.pdbx_strand_id
1 'polypeptide(L)'
;MNLSVVDRIRAAVCEVEHHTRAAVPDAGHFTGEESRVYDWARQHTAHLAAEQQQAREALFYRQELEYAIAMGDTTAIRRHPCPQCGCWGLYWRPEARRAVCVNHYCTDANGLAHTWELKRLAQDHVARKSAVARRAT
;
A
#
# COMPACT_ATOMS: atom_id res chain seq x y z
N MET A 1 -22.50 -8.52 11.61
CA MET A 1 -21.25 -7.75 11.49
C MET A 1 -20.08 -8.69 11.77
N ASN A 2 -19.12 -8.79 10.87
CA ASN A 2 -18.04 -9.79 10.95
C ASN A 2 -16.90 -9.24 11.84
N LEU A 3 -16.63 -9.86 12.99
CA LEU A 3 -15.60 -9.45 13.96
C LEU A 3 -14.22 -9.24 13.30
N SER A 4 -13.87 -10.07 12.31
CA SER A 4 -12.60 -9.98 11.58
C SER A 4 -12.44 -8.68 10.77
N VAL A 5 -13.54 -8.06 10.33
CA VAL A 5 -13.52 -6.79 9.60
C VAL A 5 -13.28 -5.63 10.56
N VAL A 6 -13.91 -5.66 11.74
CA VAL A 6 -13.75 -4.63 12.78
C VAL A 6 -12.32 -4.63 13.31
N ASP A 7 -11.75 -5.81 13.58
CA ASP A 7 -10.37 -5.92 14.05
C ASP A 7 -9.37 -5.40 13.01
N ARG A 8 -9.64 -5.64 11.72
CA ARG A 8 -8.82 -5.10 10.63
C ARG A 8 -8.89 -3.59 10.54
N ILE A 9 -10.08 -2.99 10.68
CA ILE A 9 -10.24 -1.53 10.68
C ILE A 9 -9.44 -0.92 11.83
N ARG A 10 -9.56 -1.48 13.05
CA ARG A 10 -8.79 -1.00 14.21
C ARG A 10 -7.29 -1.12 13.99
N ALA A 11 -6.82 -2.25 13.47
CA ALA A 11 -5.41 -2.45 13.16
C ALA A 11 -4.90 -1.42 12.13
N ALA A 12 -5.68 -1.14 11.09
CA ALA A 12 -5.35 -0.13 10.08
C ALA A 12 -5.24 1.28 10.68
N VAL A 13 -6.20 1.66 11.53
CA VAL A 13 -6.19 2.94 12.26
C VAL A 13 -4.96 3.06 13.15
N CYS A 14 -4.69 2.05 14.00
CA CYS A 14 -3.54 2.05 14.88
C CYS A 14 -2.22 2.15 14.10
N GLU A 15 -2.11 1.50 12.95
CA GLU A 15 -0.92 1.58 12.11
C GLU A 15 -0.73 2.97 11.49
N VAL A 16 -1.81 3.60 11.00
CA VAL A 16 -1.78 4.97 10.46
C VAL A 16 -1.41 5.98 11.54
N GLU A 17 -1.99 5.84 12.73
CA GLU A 17 -1.65 6.67 13.89
C GLU A 17 -0.18 6.50 14.28
N HIS A 18 0.28 5.25 14.41
CA HIS A 18 1.66 4.96 14.77
C HIS A 18 2.65 5.54 13.74
N HIS A 19 2.39 5.34 12.44
CA HIS A 19 3.22 5.90 11.38
C HIS A 19 3.23 7.43 11.41
N THR A 20 2.07 8.06 11.63
CA THR A 20 1.94 9.52 11.69
C THR A 20 2.73 10.08 12.86
N ARG A 21 2.58 9.50 14.06
CA ARG A 21 3.29 9.94 15.27
C ARG A 21 4.78 9.64 15.24
N ALA A 22 5.20 8.59 14.55
CA ALA A 22 6.63 8.32 14.31
C ALA A 22 7.28 9.44 13.46
N ALA A 23 6.52 10.04 12.55
CA ALA A 23 7.00 11.16 11.72
C ALA A 23 6.77 12.53 12.36
N VAL A 24 5.69 12.69 13.13
CA VAL A 24 5.24 13.94 13.77
C VAL A 24 4.87 13.62 15.22
N PRO A 25 5.84 13.58 16.14
CA PRO A 25 5.62 13.12 17.53
C PRO A 25 4.54 13.90 18.30
N ASP A 26 4.28 15.15 17.93
CA ASP A 26 3.31 16.06 18.53
C ASP A 26 1.90 15.99 17.91
N ALA A 27 1.67 15.14 16.90
CA ALA A 27 0.37 15.00 16.23
C ALA A 27 -0.80 14.53 17.13
N GLY A 28 -0.50 14.12 18.38
CA GLY A 28 -1.50 13.58 19.30
C GLY A 28 -2.05 12.21 18.87
N HIS A 29 -3.09 11.76 19.56
CA HIS A 29 -3.81 10.52 19.25
C HIS A 29 -4.98 10.79 18.29
N PHE A 30 -5.30 9.83 17.42
CA PHE A 30 -6.49 9.93 16.59
C PHE A 30 -7.74 9.62 17.43
N THR A 31 -8.70 10.56 17.48
CA THR A 31 -9.94 10.45 18.26
C THR A 31 -11.22 10.57 17.42
N GLY A 32 -11.07 10.58 16.09
CA GLY A 32 -12.18 10.74 15.15
C GLY A 32 -12.82 9.41 14.73
N GLU A 33 -13.79 9.52 13.81
CA GLU A 33 -14.38 8.37 13.11
C GLU A 33 -13.32 7.66 12.24
N GLU A 34 -13.27 6.32 12.25
CA GLU A 34 -12.21 5.54 11.59
C GLU A 34 -12.05 5.86 10.10
N SER A 35 -13.14 6.21 9.41
CA SER A 35 -13.13 6.63 8.00
C SER A 35 -12.28 7.87 7.73
N ARG A 36 -12.04 8.71 8.75
CA ARG A 36 -11.30 9.98 8.67
C ARG A 36 -9.83 9.86 9.04
N VAL A 37 -9.35 8.68 9.42
CA VAL A 37 -7.96 8.50 9.88
C VAL A 37 -6.94 8.91 8.81
N TYR A 38 -7.23 8.63 7.54
CA TYR A 38 -6.34 8.98 6.43
C TYR A 38 -6.25 10.49 6.22
N ASP A 39 -7.37 11.21 6.33
CA ASP A 39 -7.39 12.66 6.19
C ASP A 39 -6.72 13.35 7.37
N TRP A 40 -6.95 12.86 8.59
CA TRP A 40 -6.20 13.30 9.77
C TRP A 40 -4.70 13.14 9.58
N ALA A 41 -4.25 11.96 9.14
CA ALA A 41 -2.83 11.70 8.91
C ALA A 41 -2.26 12.60 7.81
N ARG A 42 -3.00 12.85 6.71
CA ARG A 42 -2.59 13.80 5.66
C ARG A 42 -2.41 15.21 6.20
N GLN A 43 -3.36 15.71 6.99
CA GLN A 43 -3.30 17.04 7.58
C GLN A 43 -2.06 17.21 8.47
N HIS A 44 -1.79 16.23 9.35
CA HIS A 44 -0.68 16.30 10.30
C HIS A 44 0.69 16.15 9.63
N THR A 45 0.77 15.56 8.44
CA THR A 45 2.04 15.33 7.73
C THR A 45 2.18 16.15 6.45
N ALA A 46 1.28 17.11 6.20
CA ALA A 46 1.30 17.95 4.99
C ALA A 46 2.56 18.82 4.87
N HIS A 47 3.16 19.18 6.00
CA HIS A 47 4.37 20.01 6.07
C HIS A 47 5.67 19.22 5.90
N LEU A 48 5.60 17.88 5.93
CA LEU A 48 6.77 17.01 5.84
C LEU A 48 7.37 16.99 4.43
N ALA A 49 8.61 16.49 4.31
CA ALA A 49 9.26 16.31 3.03
C ALA A 49 8.46 15.36 2.11
N ALA A 50 8.57 15.57 0.79
CA ALA A 50 7.81 14.80 -0.20
C ALA A 50 8.00 13.27 -0.05
N GLU A 51 9.19 12.82 0.34
CA GLU A 51 9.47 11.40 0.58
C GLU A 51 8.65 10.82 1.74
N GLN A 52 8.52 11.57 2.84
CA GLN A 52 7.70 11.18 3.99
C GLN A 52 6.21 11.18 3.64
N GLN A 53 5.76 12.16 2.85
CA GLN A 53 4.39 12.17 2.33
C GLN A 53 4.11 10.98 1.39
N GLN A 54 5.07 10.61 0.54
CA GLN A 54 4.96 9.42 -0.31
C GLN A 54 4.95 8.13 0.50
N ALA A 55 5.75 8.03 1.57
CA ALA A 55 5.74 6.88 2.47
C ALA A 55 4.36 6.70 3.14
N ARG A 56 3.74 7.80 3.58
CA ARG A 56 2.36 7.81 4.09
C ARG A 56 1.35 7.34 3.03
N GLU A 57 1.37 7.90 1.83
CA GLU A 57 0.42 7.48 0.79
C GLU A 57 0.63 6.01 0.37
N ALA A 58 1.88 5.52 0.41
CA ALA A 58 2.17 4.11 0.15
C ALA A 58 1.62 3.19 1.26
N LEU A 59 1.62 3.65 2.52
CA LEU A 59 0.96 2.95 3.62
C LEU A 59 -0.55 2.82 3.37
N PHE A 60 -1.21 3.93 3.02
CA PHE A 60 -2.66 3.94 2.77
C PHE A 60 -3.02 3.02 1.61
N TYR A 61 -2.28 3.14 0.50
CA TYR A 61 -2.53 2.33 -0.67
C TYR A 61 -2.28 0.84 -0.41
N ARG A 62 -1.29 0.48 0.43
CA ARG A 62 -1.11 -0.91 0.86
C ARG A 62 -2.35 -1.42 1.62
N GLN A 63 -2.89 -0.63 2.55
CA GLN A 63 -4.09 -1.01 3.31
C GLN A 63 -5.33 -1.13 2.39
N GLU A 64 -5.45 -0.26 1.37
CA GLU A 64 -6.49 -0.39 0.33
C GLU A 64 -6.37 -1.72 -0.44
N LEU A 65 -5.15 -2.11 -0.84
CA LEU A 65 -4.93 -3.41 -1.49
C LEU A 65 -5.28 -4.59 -0.58
N GLU A 66 -4.90 -4.52 0.70
CA GLU A 66 -5.24 -5.54 1.69
C GLU A 66 -6.75 -5.67 1.88
N TYR A 67 -7.46 -4.54 1.91
CA TYR A 67 -8.91 -4.52 1.99
C TYR A 67 -9.56 -5.11 0.74
N ALA A 68 -9.11 -4.72 -0.46
CA ALA A 68 -9.61 -5.27 -1.72
C ALA A 68 -9.46 -6.80 -1.77
N ILE A 69 -8.27 -7.31 -1.42
CA ILE A 69 -8.00 -8.76 -1.34
C ILE A 69 -8.91 -9.44 -0.32
N ALA A 70 -9.10 -8.82 0.86
CA ALA A 70 -9.97 -9.36 1.89
C ALA A 70 -11.45 -9.43 1.47
N MET A 71 -11.89 -8.52 0.60
CA MET A 71 -13.22 -8.51 0.00
C MET A 71 -13.33 -9.46 -1.21
N GLY A 72 -12.26 -10.18 -1.56
CA GLY A 72 -12.20 -11.10 -2.69
C GLY A 72 -11.76 -10.46 -4.01
N ASP A 73 -11.52 -9.15 -4.06
CA ASP A 73 -10.98 -8.48 -5.24
C ASP A 73 -9.46 -8.63 -5.30
N THR A 74 -9.03 -9.78 -5.83
CA THR A 74 -7.62 -10.02 -6.17
C THR A 74 -7.19 -9.35 -7.47
N THR A 75 -8.13 -8.79 -8.25
CA THR A 75 -7.83 -8.12 -9.51
C THR A 75 -7.16 -6.77 -9.31
N ALA A 76 -7.30 -6.18 -8.12
CA ALA A 76 -6.55 -4.99 -7.70
C ALA A 76 -5.03 -5.15 -7.94
N ILE A 77 -4.48 -6.35 -7.75
CA ILE A 77 -3.06 -6.65 -7.98
C ILE A 77 -2.67 -6.60 -9.47
N ARG A 78 -3.59 -6.98 -10.37
CA ARG A 78 -3.36 -6.97 -11.82
C ARG A 78 -3.20 -5.56 -12.39
N ARG A 79 -3.61 -4.54 -11.64
CA ARG A 79 -3.45 -3.11 -12.00
C ARG A 79 -2.04 -2.58 -11.72
N HIS A 80 -1.11 -3.47 -11.37
CA HIS A 80 0.29 -3.14 -11.18
C HIS A 80 1.15 -3.90 -12.20
N PRO A 81 2.10 -3.22 -12.86
CA PRO A 81 3.17 -3.89 -13.54
C PRO A 81 4.12 -4.54 -12.53
N CYS A 82 4.76 -5.62 -12.95
CA CYS A 82 5.83 -6.26 -12.19
C CYS A 82 6.97 -5.27 -11.94
N PRO A 83 7.43 -5.09 -10.68
CA PRO A 83 8.59 -4.25 -10.35
C PRO A 83 9.88 -4.59 -11.10
N GLN A 84 10.07 -5.86 -11.51
CA GLN A 84 11.27 -6.31 -12.19
C GLN A 84 11.18 -6.17 -13.72
N CYS A 85 10.17 -6.78 -14.35
CA CYS A 85 10.07 -6.86 -15.81
C CYS A 85 9.08 -5.87 -16.44
N GLY A 86 8.33 -5.11 -15.63
CA GLY A 86 7.34 -4.15 -16.12
C GLY A 86 6.07 -4.75 -16.73
N CYS A 87 5.96 -6.09 -16.86
CA CYS A 87 4.78 -6.74 -17.44
C CYS A 87 3.55 -6.63 -16.53
N TRP A 88 2.36 -6.54 -17.13
CA TRP A 88 1.05 -6.47 -16.45
C TRP A 88 0.47 -7.85 -16.18
N GLY A 89 1.27 -8.69 -15.53
CA GLY A 89 0.96 -10.09 -15.28
C GLY A 89 1.08 -10.47 -13.80
N LEU A 90 0.79 -9.56 -12.87
CA LEU A 90 0.82 -9.88 -11.45
C LEU A 90 -0.48 -10.58 -11.02
N TYR A 91 -0.35 -11.67 -10.29
CA TYR A 91 -1.47 -12.40 -9.68
C TYR A 91 -1.25 -12.56 -8.18
N TRP A 92 -2.32 -12.48 -7.39
CA TRP A 92 -2.24 -12.66 -5.94
C TRP A 92 -2.25 -14.15 -5.56
N ARG A 93 -1.24 -14.62 -4.83
CA ARG A 93 -1.23 -15.95 -4.22
C ARG A 93 -1.63 -15.84 -2.75
N PRO A 94 -2.85 -16.28 -2.37
CA PRO A 94 -3.33 -16.16 -0.99
C PRO A 94 -2.46 -16.91 0.02
N GLU A 95 -1.95 -18.08 -0.35
CA GLU A 95 -1.18 -18.97 0.55
C GLU A 95 0.15 -18.34 0.95
N ALA A 96 0.79 -17.65 -0.01
CA ALA A 96 2.06 -16.96 0.21
C ALA A 96 1.89 -15.49 0.65
N ARG A 97 0.66 -14.96 0.60
CA ARG A 97 0.33 -13.53 0.76
C ARG A 97 1.25 -12.63 -0.07
N ARG A 98 1.47 -13.00 -1.33
CA ARG A 98 2.37 -12.31 -2.26
C ARG A 98 1.77 -12.19 -3.65
N ALA A 99 2.12 -11.11 -4.34
CA ALA A 99 1.90 -10.97 -5.77
C ALA A 99 2.99 -11.70 -6.54
N VAL A 100 2.65 -12.45 -7.58
CA VAL A 100 3.58 -13.24 -8.38
C VAL A 100 3.49 -12.83 -9.83
N CYS A 101 4.64 -12.69 -10.49
CA CYS A 101 4.68 -12.44 -11.92
C CYS A 101 4.43 -13.73 -12.70
N VAL A 102 3.46 -13.72 -13.62
CA VAL A 102 3.17 -14.87 -14.50
C VAL A 102 4.06 -14.93 -15.74
N ASN A 103 4.92 -13.92 -15.95
CA ASN A 103 5.90 -13.96 -17.05
C ASN A 103 6.98 -15.00 -16.72
N HIS A 104 7.05 -16.08 -17.49
CA HIS A 104 8.00 -17.17 -17.30
C HIS A 104 9.46 -16.77 -17.52
N TYR A 105 9.71 -15.62 -18.15
CA TYR A 105 11.06 -15.03 -18.24
C TYR A 105 11.42 -14.19 -17.02
N CYS A 106 10.47 -13.91 -16.12
CA CYS A 106 10.68 -13.09 -14.92
C CYS A 106 10.91 -13.99 -13.69
N THR A 107 12.04 -14.68 -13.69
CA THR A 107 12.45 -15.60 -12.63
C THR A 107 13.66 -15.11 -11.85
N ASP A 108 13.77 -15.56 -10.60
CA ASP A 108 14.96 -15.36 -9.78
C ASP A 108 16.12 -16.29 -10.19
N ALA A 109 17.23 -16.23 -9.46
CA ALA A 109 18.42 -17.05 -9.71
C ALA A 109 18.18 -18.57 -9.59
N ASN A 110 17.09 -18.99 -8.95
CA ASN A 110 16.70 -20.39 -8.80
C ASN A 110 15.67 -20.81 -9.86
N GLY A 111 15.34 -19.94 -10.82
CA GLY A 111 14.30 -20.19 -11.82
C GLY A 111 12.87 -20.08 -11.29
N LEU A 112 12.66 -19.54 -10.08
CA LEU A 112 11.33 -19.34 -9.52
C LEU A 112 10.77 -17.99 -9.93
N ALA A 113 9.46 -17.93 -10.21
CA ALA A 113 8.80 -16.66 -10.56
C ALA A 113 9.00 -15.62 -9.45
N HIS A 114 9.35 -14.39 -9.82
CA HIS A 114 9.49 -13.30 -8.87
C HIS A 114 8.19 -13.03 -8.11
N THR A 115 8.32 -12.79 -6.81
CA THR A 115 7.20 -12.49 -5.91
C THR A 115 7.42 -11.17 -5.18
N TRP A 116 6.31 -10.48 -4.87
CA TRP A 116 6.32 -9.13 -4.33
C TRP A 116 5.34 -8.99 -3.17
N GLU A 117 5.76 -8.25 -2.17
CA GLU A 117 4.89 -7.81 -1.07
C GLU A 117 4.02 -6.63 -1.52
N LEU A 118 2.83 -6.51 -0.92
CA LEU A 118 1.93 -5.38 -1.19
C LEU A 118 2.59 -4.03 -0.90
N LYS A 119 3.45 -3.98 0.14
CA LYS A 119 4.25 -2.80 0.47
C LYS A 119 5.06 -2.31 -0.72
N ARG A 120 5.74 -3.22 -1.43
CA ARG A 120 6.55 -2.85 -2.60
C ARG A 120 5.67 -2.33 -3.74
N LEU A 121 4.56 -3.00 -4.02
CA LEU A 121 3.63 -2.57 -5.06
C LEU A 121 3.04 -1.18 -4.78
N ALA A 122 2.73 -0.90 -3.51
CA ALA A 122 2.20 0.38 -3.09
C ALA A 122 3.22 1.51 -3.22
N GLN A 123 4.47 1.27 -2.79
CA GLN A 123 5.57 2.22 -2.99
C GLN A 123 5.78 2.54 -4.46
N ASP A 124 5.86 1.52 -5.32
CA ASP A 124 6.07 1.71 -6.75
C ASP A 124 4.87 2.41 -7.42
N HIS A 125 3.64 2.17 -6.95
CA HIS A 125 2.44 2.85 -7.44
C HIS A 125 2.48 4.35 -7.10
N VAL A 126 2.72 4.70 -5.84
CA VAL A 126 2.76 6.09 -5.37
C VAL A 126 3.92 6.86 -5.99
N ALA A 127 5.10 6.25 -6.10
CA ALA A 127 6.25 6.85 -6.76
C ALA A 127 5.94 7.20 -8.23
N ARG A 128 5.30 6.28 -8.98
CA ARG A 128 4.89 6.53 -10.36
C ARG A 128 3.83 7.63 -10.47
N LYS A 129 2.80 7.59 -9.63
CA LYS A 129 1.75 8.63 -9.60
C LYS A 129 2.35 10.02 -9.33
N SER A 130 3.29 10.11 -8.40
CA SER A 130 3.99 11.34 -8.05
C SER A 130 4.89 11.84 -9.19
N ALA A 131 5.59 10.93 -9.88
CA ALA A 131 6.42 11.26 -11.04
C ALA A 131 5.59 11.77 -12.23
N VAL A 132 4.41 11.19 -12.48
CA VAL A 132 3.48 11.67 -13.52
C VAL A 132 2.94 13.05 -13.18
N ALA A 133 2.49 13.28 -11.93
CA ALA A 133 1.99 14.57 -11.49
C ALA A 133 3.03 15.69 -11.68
N ARG A 134 4.30 15.43 -11.32
CA ARG A 134 5.42 16.36 -11.50
C ARG A 134 5.76 16.70 -12.96
N ARG A 135 5.39 15.85 -13.92
CA ARG A 135 5.63 16.09 -15.36
C ARG A 135 4.51 16.89 -16.02
N ALA A 136 3.34 16.95 -15.39
CA ALA A 136 2.17 17.67 -15.90
C ALA A 136 2.13 19.15 -15.48
N THR A 137 2.94 19.52 -14.48
CA THR A 137 3.17 20.89 -13.99
C THR A 137 4.40 21.50 -14.64
#